data_AF-A0A6B3I857-F1
#
_entry.id   AF-A0A6B3I857-F1
#
_cell.length_a   1.000
_cell.length_b   1.000
_cell.length_c   1.000
_cell.angle_alpha   90.00
_cell.angle_beta   90.00
_cell.angle_gamma   90.00
#
_symmetry.space_group_name_H-M   'P 1'
#
loop_
_entity.id
_entity.type
_entity.pdbx_description
1 polymer ?
#
loop_
_entity_poly.entity_id
_entity_poly.type
_entity_poly.pdbx_seq_one_letter_code
_entity_poly.pdbx_strand_id
1 'polypeptide(L)'
;REITLCCVSNEVGGPYIGHARWIGVRLSDLLKEAGVKPPSRGGKADQIIARSVDGMTLGTPVEDVMDGRDAMLAVGMNGEPLPFVHGFPVRMLVPGLYGYVS
;
A
#
# COMPACT_ATOMS: atom_id res chain seq x y z
N ARG A 1 -5.51 -0.61 11.39
CA ARG A 1 -4.05 -0.52 11.59
C ARG A 1 -3.68 0.94 11.49
N GLU A 2 -2.88 1.45 12.42
CA GLU A 2 -2.44 2.85 12.41
C GLU A 2 -1.23 2.98 11.47
N ILE A 3 -1.36 3.74 10.38
CA ILE A 3 -0.31 3.89 9.37
C ILE A 3 -0.18 5.37 8.99
N THR A 4 1.05 5.85 8.97
CA THR A 4 1.42 7.17 8.46
C THR A 4 1.86 7.05 7.00
N LEU A 5 1.34 7.91 6.14
CA LEU A 5 1.79 8.09 4.77
C LEU A 5 2.50 9.44 4.64
N CYS A 6 3.63 9.44 3.94
CA CYS A 6 4.42 10.64 3.68
C CYS A 6 4.71 10.72 2.17
N CYS A 7 4.45 11.86 1.56
CA CYS A 7 4.81 12.10 0.16
C CYS A 7 6.35 12.16 0.01
N VAL A 8 6.86 11.72 -1.15
CA VAL A 8 8.29 11.85 -1.49
C VAL A 8 8.74 13.31 -1.55
N SER A 9 7.82 14.23 -1.85
CA SER A 9 8.07 15.67 -1.90
C SER A 9 7.89 16.37 -0.56
N ASN A 10 7.71 15.63 0.55
CA ASN A 10 7.55 16.26 1.86
C ASN A 10 8.92 16.66 2.44
N GLU A 11 9.10 17.95 2.67
CA GLU A 11 10.27 18.47 3.39
C GLU A 11 10.15 18.27 4.91
N VAL A 12 11.23 18.51 5.64
CA VAL A 12 11.20 18.50 7.11
C VAL A 12 10.23 19.58 7.61
N GLY A 13 9.20 19.17 8.34
CA GLY A 13 8.12 20.06 8.80
C GLY A 13 7.06 20.37 7.74
N GLY A 14 7.10 19.73 6.57
CA GLY A 14 6.16 19.94 5.48
C GLY A 14 4.76 19.33 5.73
N PRO A 15 3.75 19.75 4.93
CA PRO A 15 2.35 19.37 5.13
C PRO A 15 1.94 18.08 4.43
N TYR A 16 2.81 17.46 3.62
CA TYR A 16 2.47 16.29 2.80
C TYR A 16 2.68 14.97 3.55
N ILE A 17 2.17 14.92 4.78
CA ILE A 17 2.20 13.76 5.67
C ILE A 17 0.85 13.63 6.37
N GLY A 18 0.36 12.41 6.52
CA GLY A 18 -0.92 12.14 7.16
C GLY A 18 -0.93 10.80 7.90
N HIS A 19 -1.73 10.72 8.95
CA HIS A 19 -1.90 9.52 9.76
C HIS A 19 -3.37 9.14 9.86
N ALA A 20 -3.66 7.84 9.80
CA ALA A 20 -5.02 7.34 9.98
C ALA A 20 -5.05 5.89 10.43
N ARG A 21 -6.23 5.51 10.94
CA ARG A 21 -6.60 4.12 11.19
C ARG A 21 -7.17 3.50 9.92
N TRP A 22 -6.39 2.64 9.27
CA TRP A 22 -6.79 1.99 8.03
C TRP A 22 -7.48 0.64 8.27
N ILE A 23 -8.49 0.36 7.45
CA ILE A 23 -9.32 -0.84 7.51
C ILE A 23 -9.24 -1.53 6.15
N GLY A 24 -8.89 -2.82 6.16
CA GLY A 24 -8.66 -3.57 4.93
C GLY A 24 -8.03 -4.94 5.15
N VAL A 25 -7.67 -5.58 4.05
CA VAL A 25 -7.07 -6.93 4.03
C VAL A 25 -5.55 -6.82 3.87
N ARG A 26 -4.81 -7.69 4.55
CA ARG A 26 -3.35 -7.75 4.39
C ARG A 26 -2.99 -8.19 2.97
N LEU A 27 -2.19 -7.38 2.29
CA LEU A 27 -1.78 -7.67 0.92
C LEU A 27 -0.90 -8.92 0.86
N SER A 28 -0.06 -9.14 1.87
CA SER A 28 0.75 -10.35 1.97
C SER A 28 -0.07 -11.64 2.08
N ASP A 29 -1.27 -11.60 2.69
CA ASP A 29 -2.12 -12.78 2.81
C ASP A 29 -2.83 -13.08 1.49
N LEU A 30 -3.34 -12.04 0.81
CA LEU A 30 -3.91 -12.15 -0.53
C LEU A 30 -2.88 -12.66 -1.56
N LEU A 31 -1.65 -12.16 -1.51
CA LEU A 31 -0.57 -12.61 -2.40
C LEU A 31 -0.21 -14.08 -2.16
N LYS A 32 -0.15 -14.53 -0.90
CA LYS A 32 0.07 -15.96 -0.57
C LYS A 32 -1.07 -16.83 -1.10
N GLU A 33 -2.31 -16.40 -0.93
CA GLU A 33 -3.49 -17.10 -1.46
C GLU A 33 -3.44 -17.22 -2.99
N ALA A 34 -2.97 -16.18 -3.67
CA ALA A 34 -2.72 -16.19 -5.12
C ALA A 34 -1.46 -16.99 -5.53
N GLY A 35 -0.74 -17.62 -4.59
CA GLY A 35 0.45 -18.43 -4.87
C GLY A 35 1.74 -17.64 -5.10
N VAL A 36 1.75 -16.33 -4.81
CA VAL A 36 2.95 -15.49 -4.93
C VAL A 36 3.94 -15.84 -3.82
N LYS A 37 5.20 -15.98 -4.21
CA LYS A 37 6.35 -16.12 -3.29
C LYS A 37 7.30 -14.95 -3.54
N PRO A 38 7.91 -14.39 -2.49
CA PRO A 38 8.93 -13.35 -2.68
C PRO A 38 10.21 -13.95 -3.31
N PRO A 39 11.01 -13.14 -4.04
CA PRO A 39 12.28 -13.59 -4.62
C PRO A 39 13.21 -14.27 -3.62
N SER A 40 13.29 -13.78 -2.38
CA SER A 40 14.10 -14.40 -1.31
C SER A 40 13.69 -15.84 -0.97
N ARG A 41 12.48 -16.26 -1.35
CA ARG A 41 11.94 -17.61 -1.17
C ARG A 41 11.75 -18.37 -2.49
N GLY A 42 12.49 -17.99 -3.52
CA GLY A 42 12.50 -18.65 -4.83
C GLY A 42 11.30 -18.31 -5.71
N GLY A 43 10.58 -17.22 -5.41
CA GLY A 43 9.56 -16.68 -6.29
C GLY A 43 10.15 -16.01 -7.53
N LYS A 44 9.43 -16.06 -8.65
CA LYS A 44 9.86 -15.43 -9.92
C LYS A 44 9.39 -13.98 -10.08
N ALA A 45 8.33 -13.58 -9.37
CA ALA A 45 7.82 -12.22 -9.41
C ALA A 45 8.59 -11.37 -8.40
N ASP A 46 9.20 -10.29 -8.87
CA ASP A 46 9.97 -9.34 -8.07
C ASP A 46 9.24 -7.99 -7.89
N GLN A 47 8.22 -7.71 -8.70
CA GLN A 47 7.44 -6.48 -8.68
C GLN A 47 5.93 -6.74 -8.66
N ILE A 48 5.21 -5.92 -7.90
CA ILE A 48 3.76 -5.74 -7.97
C ILE A 48 3.50 -4.49 -8.80
N ILE A 49 2.67 -4.61 -9.84
CA ILE A 49 2.26 -3.47 -10.67
C ILE A 49 0.83 -3.09 -10.28
N ALA A 50 0.67 -1.93 -9.66
CA ALA A 50 -0.63 -1.33 -9.39
C ALA A 50 -1.02 -0.40 -10.53
N ARG A 51 -2.28 -0.49 -10.98
CA ARG A 51 -2.87 0.40 -11.99
C ARG A 51 -4.16 0.98 -11.43
N SER A 52 -4.27 2.30 -11.47
CA SER A 52 -5.45 3.04 -11.00
C SER A 52 -6.35 3.44 -12.17
N VAL A 53 -7.63 3.62 -11.87
CA VAL A 53 -8.65 4.12 -12.83
C VAL A 53 -8.40 5.57 -13.25
N ASP A 54 -7.62 6.32 -12.46
CA ASP A 54 -7.20 7.70 -12.77
C ASP A 54 -5.96 7.76 -13.68
N GLY A 55 -5.45 6.60 -14.13
CA GLY A 55 -4.31 6.49 -15.04
C GLY A 55 -2.95 6.34 -14.35
N MET A 56 -2.87 6.40 -13.03
CA MET A 56 -1.61 6.19 -12.30
C MET A 56 -1.15 4.71 -12.40
N THR A 57 0.13 4.49 -12.67
CA THR A 57 0.76 3.15 -12.67
C THR A 57 2.02 3.17 -11.83
N LEU A 58 2.15 2.17 -10.95
CA LEU A 58 3.17 2.14 -9.90
C LEU A 58 3.73 0.72 -9.74
N GLY A 59 5.02 0.67 -9.39
CA GLY A 59 5.71 -0.57 -9.04
C GLY A 59 6.03 -0.61 -7.55
N THR A 60 5.92 -1.77 -6.93
CA THR A 60 6.44 -2.02 -5.58
C THR A 60 7.09 -3.39 -5.52
N PRO A 61 8.30 -3.53 -4.94
CA PRO A 61 8.93 -4.83 -4.80
C PRO A 61 8.05 -5.83 -4.04
N VAL A 62 7.94 -7.05 -4.56
CA VAL A 62 7.23 -8.15 -3.88
C VAL A 62 7.87 -8.42 -2.51
N GLU A 63 9.20 -8.33 -2.44
CA GLU A 63 9.97 -8.53 -1.21
C GLU A 63 9.50 -7.57 -0.10
N ASP A 64 9.41 -6.27 -0.42
CA ASP A 64 8.96 -5.25 0.53
C ASP A 64 7.53 -5.47 1.02
N VAL A 65 6.61 -5.82 0.11
CA VAL A 65 5.21 -6.06 0.49
C VAL A 65 5.04 -7.32 1.35
N MET A 66 5.94 -8.29 1.22
CA MET A 66 5.87 -9.59 1.89
C MET A 66 6.87 -9.74 3.06
N ASP A 67 7.55 -8.67 3.49
CA ASP A 67 8.57 -8.68 4.56
C ASP A 67 8.00 -8.74 5.99
N GLY A 68 6.67 -8.71 6.13
CA GLY A 68 5.96 -8.74 7.41
C GLY A 68 5.28 -7.41 7.77
N ARG A 69 5.62 -6.31 7.09
CA ARG A 69 4.96 -5.02 7.26
C ARG A 69 3.45 -5.09 7.02
N ASP A 70 2.74 -4.11 7.56
CA ASP A 70 1.28 -4.00 7.48
C ASP A 70 0.79 -3.49 6.11
N ALA A 71 1.37 -3.97 5.01
CA ALA A 71 0.89 -3.67 3.67
C ALA A 71 -0.53 -4.23 3.46
N MET A 72 -1.42 -3.44 2.85
CA MET A 72 -2.83 -3.78 2.73
C MET A 72 -3.50 -3.26 1.46
N LEU A 73 -4.63 -3.88 1.11
CA LEU A 73 -5.67 -3.24 0.32
C LEU A 73 -6.69 -2.65 1.31
N ALA A 74 -6.69 -1.33 1.43
CA ALA A 74 -7.58 -0.59 2.31
C ALA A 74 -8.91 -0.28 1.63
N VAL A 75 -10.00 -0.43 2.39
CA VAL A 75 -11.39 -0.12 1.97
C VAL A 75 -12.07 0.87 2.93
N GLY A 76 -11.43 1.18 4.07
CA GLY A 76 -11.89 2.18 5.01
C GLY A 76 -10.76 2.93 5.72
N MET A 77 -11.10 4.10 6.25
CA MET A 77 -10.20 5.01 6.95
C MET A 77 -10.94 5.65 8.12
N ASN A 78 -10.34 5.60 9.31
CA ASN A 78 -10.86 6.18 10.55
C ASN A 78 -12.25 5.68 11.00
N GLY A 79 -12.63 4.46 10.61
CA GLY A 79 -13.93 3.87 10.98
C GLY A 79 -14.99 4.00 9.90
N GLU A 80 -14.72 4.76 8.85
CA GLU A 80 -15.64 5.01 7.73
C GLU A 80 -15.12 4.36 6.44
N PRO A 81 -15.98 4.17 5.42
CA PRO A 81 -15.54 3.86 4.05
C PRO A 81 -14.52 4.89 3.56
N LEU A 82 -13.64 4.48 2.64
CA LEU A 82 -12.70 5.43 2.04
C LEU A 82 -13.45 6.61 1.39
N PRO A 83 -13.04 7.87 1.66
CA PRO A 83 -13.46 8.99 0.82
C PRO A 83 -12.96 8.80 -0.62
N PHE A 84 -13.69 9.33 -1.61
CA PHE A 84 -13.27 9.29 -3.02
C PHE A 84 -11.86 9.86 -3.23
N VAL A 85 -11.55 10.99 -2.60
CA VAL A 85 -10.23 11.64 -2.66
C VAL A 85 -9.10 10.82 -2.03
N HIS A 86 -9.44 9.75 -1.32
CA HIS A 86 -8.50 8.82 -0.69
C HIS A 86 -8.61 7.41 -1.26
N GLY A 87 -9.16 7.25 -2.47
CA GLY A 87 -9.10 6.01 -3.23
C GLY A 87 -10.27 5.06 -3.00
N PHE A 88 -11.49 5.58 -2.77
CA PHE A 88 -12.69 4.74 -2.85
C PHE A 88 -12.75 4.02 -4.21
N PRO A 89 -13.15 2.72 -4.27
CA PRO A 89 -13.55 1.87 -3.15
C PRO A 89 -12.39 1.14 -2.47
N VAL A 90 -11.20 1.13 -3.07
CA VAL A 90 -10.03 0.43 -2.56
C VAL A 90 -8.75 1.14 -2.99
N ARG A 91 -7.79 1.24 -2.05
CA ARG A 91 -6.42 1.67 -2.34
C ARG A 91 -5.40 0.67 -1.81
N MET A 92 -4.21 0.66 -2.39
CA MET A 92 -3.08 -0.07 -1.83
C MET A 92 -2.44 0.76 -0.70
N LEU A 93 -1.80 0.14 0.29
CA LEU A 93 -1.01 0.85 1.29
C LEU A 93 0.24 0.03 1.58
N VAL A 94 1.41 0.66 1.53
CA VAL A 94 2.69 0.00 1.85
C VAL A 94 3.46 0.84 2.87
N PRO A 95 3.36 0.52 4.18
CA PRO A 95 4.08 1.22 5.22
C PRO A 95 5.60 1.27 4.97
N GLY A 96 6.23 2.37 5.36
CA GLY A 96 7.67 2.56 5.22
C GLY A 96 8.15 2.94 3.81
N LEU A 97 7.26 2.93 2.81
CA LEU A 97 7.52 3.52 1.50
C LEU A 97 6.78 4.85 1.35
N TYR A 98 7.22 5.68 0.42
CA TYR A 98 6.56 6.95 0.13
C TYR A 98 5.13 6.74 -0.37
N GLY A 99 4.24 7.66 -0.03
CA GLY A 99 2.80 7.56 -0.28
C GLY A 99 2.40 7.43 -1.74
N TYR A 100 3.31 7.69 -2.69
CA TYR A 100 3.02 7.50 -4.11
C TYR A 100 2.83 6.02 -4.49
N VAL A 101 3.34 5.05 -3.74
CA VAL A 101 3.10 3.61 -4.02
C VAL A 101 1.79 3.07 -3.40
N SER A 102 1.01 3.96 -2.78
CA SER A 102 -0.21 3.66 -2.00
C SER A 102 -1.41 4.42 -2.56
#